data_AF-A0A7C6NV67-F1
#
_entry.id   AF-A0A7C6NV67-F1
#
_cell.length_a   1.000
_cell.length_b   1.000
_cell.length_c   1.000
_cell.angle_alpha   90.00
_cell.angle_beta   90.00
_cell.angle_gamma   90.00
#
_symmetry.space_group_name_H-M   'P 1'
#
loop_
_entity.id
_entity.type
_entity.pdbx_description
1 polymer ?
#
loop_
_entity_poly.entity_id
_entity_poly.type
_entity_poly.pdbx_seq_one_letter_code
_entity_poly.pdbx_strand_id
1 'polypeptide(L)'
;MVSALNDFTILLLIAHFLGDYQLQWEALAEEKTRKASGMLKHLGIHFLLLAALFVWGLFQGLGVALLWPVLIVFGVHVLVDVLKKVINRKPYAQSKHGAKVAIYIADQVLHLVAILLIGQWLFSDVCRAFNLGSFLTREMLNWVLLLVLIGKPANVSFKVLFGKYQYKEFEEPRKDSDNDKETEHDATIKLSESTVGRMAVGVDPSLAPTEKETAADETLENLQTVAGAGAIIGNMERILSAIFMATGQWAAIGVIFTAKSIARFKQMEENKQFAEYYLIGTLYSILYVVVAFFLLIGFRK
;
A
#
# COMPACT_ATOMS: atom_id res chain seq x y z
N MET A 1 27.53 15.55 -9.51
CA MET A 1 26.83 14.76 -10.54
C MET A 1 26.32 13.50 -9.87
N VAL A 2 25.03 13.44 -9.49
CA VAL A 2 24.47 12.20 -8.91
C VAL A 2 24.53 11.16 -10.01
N SER A 3 25.37 10.12 -9.84
CA SER A 3 25.40 9.02 -10.79
C SER A 3 24.00 8.41 -10.87
N ALA A 4 23.44 8.35 -12.07
CA ALA A 4 22.16 7.67 -12.29
C ALA A 4 22.20 6.26 -11.67
N LEU A 5 21.16 5.89 -10.90
CA LEU A 5 21.07 4.55 -10.30
C LEU A 5 21.30 3.46 -11.34
N ASN A 6 22.17 2.49 -11.05
CA ASN A 6 22.32 1.30 -11.90
C ASN A 6 21.07 0.41 -11.84
N ASP A 7 20.87 -0.41 -12.88
CA ASP A 7 19.65 -1.22 -13.02
C ASP A 7 19.48 -2.22 -11.87
N PHE A 8 20.58 -2.79 -11.38
CA PHE A 8 20.56 -3.68 -10.23
C PHE A 8 20.06 -2.98 -8.96
N THR A 9 20.46 -1.74 -8.70
CA THR A 9 19.99 -0.97 -7.55
C THR A 9 18.51 -0.66 -7.66
N ILE A 10 18.00 -0.36 -8.87
CA ILE A 10 16.57 -0.19 -9.10
C ILE A 10 15.83 -1.50 -8.78
N LEU A 11 16.37 -2.65 -9.18
CA LEU A 11 15.80 -3.96 -8.83
C LEU A 11 15.84 -4.25 -7.34
N LEU A 12 16.90 -3.87 -6.62
CA LEU A 12 16.95 -4.01 -5.16
C LEU A 12 15.89 -3.14 -4.48
N LEU A 13 15.66 -1.92 -4.97
CA LEU A 13 14.60 -1.04 -4.47
C LEU A 13 13.22 -1.66 -4.75
N ILE A 14 12.99 -2.16 -5.97
CA ILE A 14 11.75 -2.87 -6.32
C ILE A 14 11.55 -4.06 -5.38
N ALA A 15 12.56 -4.93 -5.22
CA ALA A 15 12.48 -6.11 -4.36
C ALA A 15 12.16 -5.73 -2.90
N HIS A 16 12.81 -4.70 -2.36
CA HIS A 16 12.56 -4.23 -1.00
C HIS A 16 11.11 -3.77 -0.82
N PHE A 17 10.63 -2.83 -1.64
CA PHE A 17 9.25 -2.33 -1.51
C PHE A 17 8.22 -3.43 -1.79
N LEU A 18 8.48 -4.28 -2.79
CA LEU A 18 7.59 -5.38 -3.12
C LEU A 18 7.48 -6.39 -1.96
N GLY A 19 8.61 -6.72 -1.32
CA GLY A 19 8.67 -7.60 -0.16
C GLY A 19 7.99 -7.02 1.09
N ASP A 20 8.21 -5.74 1.37
CA ASP A 20 7.68 -5.08 2.57
C ASP A 20 6.19 -4.75 2.50
N TYR A 21 5.65 -4.53 1.29
CA TYR A 21 4.29 -4.00 1.13
C TYR A 21 3.41 -4.89 0.26
N GLN A 22 3.77 -5.14 -1.01
CA GLN A 22 2.90 -5.83 -1.97
C GLN A 22 2.73 -7.30 -1.61
N LEU A 23 3.83 -8.00 -1.38
CA LEU A 23 3.90 -9.44 -1.08
C LEU A 23 3.67 -9.73 0.40
N GLN A 24 3.79 -8.72 1.28
CA GLN A 24 3.36 -8.82 2.66
C GLN A 24 1.85 -8.56 2.76
N TRP A 25 1.05 -9.62 2.81
CA TRP A 25 -0.39 -9.50 3.05
C TRP A 25 -0.69 -9.13 4.51
N GLU A 26 -1.90 -8.65 4.77
CA GLU A 26 -2.28 -8.06 6.08
C GLU A 26 -2.11 -9.03 7.25
N ALA A 27 -2.56 -10.28 7.09
CA ALA A 27 -2.38 -11.31 8.12
C ALA A 27 -0.89 -11.64 8.41
N LEU A 28 0.00 -11.56 7.41
CA LEU A 28 1.43 -11.71 7.64
C LEU A 28 2.02 -10.53 8.40
N ALA A 29 1.58 -9.31 8.09
CA ALA A 29 2.02 -8.11 8.80
C ALA A 29 1.64 -8.17 10.29
N GLU A 30 0.43 -8.63 10.60
CA GLU A 30 -0.01 -8.86 11.98
C GLU A 30 0.79 -9.98 12.65
N GLU A 31 0.97 -11.12 11.98
CA GLU A 31 1.74 -12.25 12.50
C GLU A 31 3.21 -11.87 12.78
N LYS A 32 3.84 -11.05 11.93
CA LYS A 32 5.23 -10.55 12.08
C LYS A 32 5.43 -9.84 13.41
N THR A 33 4.42 -9.12 13.90
CA THR A 33 4.50 -8.42 15.19
C THR A 33 4.35 -9.37 16.39
N ARG A 34 3.57 -10.43 16.25
CA ARG A 34 3.15 -11.32 17.35
C ARG A 34 4.01 -12.57 17.49
N LYS A 35 4.45 -13.18 16.39
CA LYS A 35 5.10 -14.49 16.35
C LYS A 35 6.41 -14.45 15.55
N ALA A 36 7.39 -15.26 15.97
CA ALA A 36 8.64 -15.43 15.21
C ALA A 36 8.40 -16.07 13.83
N SER A 37 7.39 -16.94 13.70
CA SER A 37 7.01 -17.54 12.41
C SER A 37 6.63 -16.50 11.35
N GLY A 38 5.89 -15.45 11.73
CA GLY A 38 5.56 -14.35 10.82
C GLY A 38 6.79 -13.58 10.35
N MET A 39 7.75 -13.35 11.25
CA MET A 39 9.04 -12.76 10.89
C MET A 39 9.81 -13.65 9.90
N LEU A 40 9.85 -14.96 10.14
CA LEU A 40 10.56 -15.91 9.27
C LEU A 40 9.95 -16.00 7.88
N LYS A 41 8.61 -16.00 7.76
CA LYS A 41 7.92 -15.95 6.47
C LYS A 41 8.25 -14.68 5.69
N HIS A 42 8.25 -13.53 6.36
CA HIS A 42 8.63 -12.26 5.75
C HIS A 42 10.09 -12.27 5.26
N LEU A 43 11.01 -12.77 6.08
CA LEU A 43 12.40 -12.98 5.69
C LEU A 43 12.51 -13.93 4.49
N GLY A 44 11.67 -14.96 4.43
CA GLY A 44 11.58 -15.88 3.29
C GLY A 44 11.20 -15.17 1.98
N ILE A 45 10.29 -14.20 2.01
CA ILE A 45 9.92 -13.42 0.82
C ILE A 45 11.14 -12.64 0.30
N HIS A 46 11.83 -11.92 1.18
CA HIS A 46 13.03 -11.16 0.79
C HIS A 46 14.15 -12.06 0.30
N PHE A 47 14.35 -13.21 0.95
CA PHE A 47 15.31 -14.22 0.51
C PHE A 47 14.99 -14.70 -0.90
N LEU A 48 13.73 -15.02 -1.21
CA LEU A 48 13.32 -15.49 -2.54
C LEU A 48 13.51 -14.43 -3.62
N LEU A 49 13.15 -13.17 -3.35
CA LEU A 49 13.34 -12.06 -4.30
C LEU A 49 14.83 -11.86 -4.61
N LEU A 50 15.67 -11.84 -3.58
CA LEU A 50 17.11 -11.68 -3.73
C LEU A 50 17.78 -12.91 -4.36
N ALA A 51 17.32 -14.12 -4.04
CA ALA A 51 17.78 -15.35 -4.66
C ALA A 51 17.46 -15.38 -6.16
N ALA A 52 16.29 -14.88 -6.57
CA ALA A 52 15.95 -14.77 -8.00
C ALA A 52 16.93 -13.85 -8.76
N LEU A 53 17.27 -12.69 -8.17
CA LEU A 53 18.29 -11.79 -8.74
C LEU A 53 19.66 -12.45 -8.78
N PHE A 54 20.05 -13.18 -7.73
CA PHE A 54 21.32 -13.90 -7.68
C PHE A 54 21.39 -14.98 -8.77
N VAL A 55 20.38 -15.84 -8.89
CA VAL A 55 20.29 -16.89 -9.91
C VAL A 55 20.35 -16.30 -11.32
N TRP A 56 19.65 -15.19 -11.58
CA TRP A 56 19.75 -14.49 -12.86
C TRP A 56 21.19 -13.98 -13.14
N GLY A 57 21.88 -13.48 -12.12
CA GLY A 57 23.28 -13.07 -12.23
C GLY A 57 24.26 -14.22 -12.51
N LEU A 58 23.95 -15.44 -12.05
CA LEU A 58 24.77 -16.62 -12.38
C LEU A 58 24.77 -16.91 -13.88
N PHE A 59 23.62 -16.78 -14.56
CA PHE A 59 23.53 -16.95 -16.02
C PHE A 59 24.32 -15.90 -16.82
N GLN A 60 24.68 -14.78 -16.19
CA GLN A 60 25.50 -13.72 -16.79
C GLN A 60 27.00 -13.89 -16.52
N GLY A 61 27.41 -14.92 -15.77
CA GLY A 61 28.80 -15.14 -15.39
C GLY A 61 29.32 -14.26 -14.25
N LEU A 62 28.45 -13.54 -13.53
CA LEU A 62 28.85 -12.75 -12.35
C LEU A 62 29.28 -13.65 -11.18
N GLY A 63 28.81 -14.89 -11.15
CA GLY A 63 29.24 -15.92 -10.21
C GLY A 63 29.15 -15.50 -8.75
N VAL A 64 30.21 -15.81 -7.99
CA VAL A 64 30.30 -15.52 -6.54
C VAL A 64 30.39 -14.02 -6.26
N ALA A 65 30.78 -13.17 -7.21
CA ALA A 65 30.91 -11.73 -6.97
C ALA A 65 29.56 -11.09 -6.58
N LEU A 66 28.44 -11.58 -7.14
CA LEU A 66 27.10 -11.10 -6.83
C LEU A 66 26.57 -11.64 -5.48
N LEU A 67 27.17 -12.69 -4.93
CA LEU A 67 26.72 -13.29 -3.67
C LEU A 67 26.87 -12.30 -2.51
N TRP A 68 27.99 -11.59 -2.43
CA TRP A 68 28.28 -10.64 -1.35
C TRP A 68 27.29 -9.48 -1.26
N PRO A 69 27.01 -8.69 -2.31
CA PRO A 69 26.04 -7.61 -2.21
C PRO A 69 24.64 -8.13 -1.86
N VAL A 70 24.23 -9.27 -2.40
CA VAL A 70 22.93 -9.89 -2.09
C VAL A 70 22.83 -10.29 -0.61
N LEU A 71 23.84 -11.00 -0.09
CA LEU A 71 23.86 -11.42 1.32
C LEU A 71 23.92 -10.23 2.28
N ILE A 72 24.69 -9.19 1.95
CA ILE A 72 24.79 -7.99 2.79
C ILE A 72 23.48 -7.22 2.78
N VAL A 73 22.80 -7.04 1.64
CA VAL A 73 21.46 -6.43 1.59
C VAL A 73 20.48 -7.22 2.44
N PHE A 74 20.45 -8.54 2.29
CA PHE A 74 19.59 -9.39 3.11
C PHE A 74 19.92 -9.28 4.61
N GLY A 75 21.20 -9.35 4.97
CA GLY A 75 21.66 -9.23 6.35
C GLY A 75 21.31 -7.87 6.97
N VAL A 76 21.44 -6.78 6.21
CA VAL A 76 21.00 -5.46 6.65
C VAL A 76 19.48 -5.41 6.82
N HIS A 77 18.70 -5.95 5.89
CA HIS A 77 17.24 -6.05 6.03
C HIS A 77 16.85 -6.75 7.34
N VAL A 78 17.44 -7.91 7.61
CA VAL A 78 17.24 -8.67 8.86
C VAL A 78 17.62 -7.81 10.07
N LEU A 79 18.78 -7.17 10.03
CA LEU A 79 19.29 -6.35 11.12
C LEU A 79 18.33 -5.20 11.43
N VAL A 80 17.87 -4.45 10.43
CA VAL A 80 16.95 -3.32 10.63
C VAL A 80 15.61 -3.78 11.20
N ASP A 81 15.03 -4.86 10.66
CA ASP A 81 13.78 -5.43 11.16
C ASP A 81 13.89 -5.87 12.63
N VAL A 82 15.01 -6.51 13.00
CA VAL A 82 15.28 -6.93 14.38
C VAL A 82 15.50 -5.72 15.29
N LEU A 83 16.28 -4.74 14.86
CA LEU A 83 16.52 -3.51 15.63
C LEU A 83 15.22 -2.76 15.91
N LYS A 84 14.35 -2.63 14.91
CA LYS A 84 13.01 -2.04 15.06
C LYS A 84 12.19 -2.75 16.13
N LYS A 85 12.22 -4.10 16.14
CA LYS A 85 11.53 -4.90 17.15
C LYS A 85 12.13 -4.72 18.55
N VAL A 86 13.46 -4.63 18.66
CA VAL A 86 14.17 -4.44 19.94
C VAL A 86 13.97 -3.04 20.50
N ILE A 87 13.97 -2.00 19.67
CA ILE A 87 13.70 -0.62 20.10
C ILE A 87 12.26 -0.50 20.62
N ASN A 88 11.35 -1.26 20.03
CA ASN A 88 9.94 -1.23 20.36
C ASN A 88 9.55 -2.31 21.38
N ARG A 89 10.26 -2.38 22.53
CA ARG A 89 9.93 -3.29 23.65
C ARG A 89 8.54 -3.04 24.26
N LYS A 90 7.97 -1.84 24.07
CA LYS A 90 6.54 -1.58 24.29
C LYS A 90 5.77 -1.90 23.00
N PRO A 91 4.56 -2.49 23.06
CA PRO A 91 3.80 -2.83 21.86
C PRO A 91 3.69 -1.62 20.93
N TYR A 92 3.96 -1.78 19.64
CA TYR A 92 3.87 -0.70 18.63
C TYR A 92 2.53 0.04 18.71
N ALA A 93 1.47 -0.68 19.05
CA ALA A 93 0.14 -0.12 19.27
C ALA A 93 0.08 0.98 20.36
N GLN A 94 0.89 0.87 21.41
CA GLN A 94 0.88 1.74 22.59
C GLN A 94 1.83 2.94 22.50
N SER A 95 2.64 3.06 21.44
CA SER A 95 3.54 4.20 21.28
C SER A 95 2.80 5.47 20.83
N LYS A 96 3.29 6.64 21.27
CA LYS A 96 2.78 7.95 20.85
C LYS A 96 2.93 8.09 19.32
N HIS A 97 2.00 8.81 18.69
CA HIS A 97 1.97 9.03 17.22
C HIS A 97 3.33 9.45 16.65
N GLY A 98 3.98 10.46 17.25
CA GLY A 98 5.29 10.94 16.79
C GLY A 98 6.39 9.87 16.85
N ALA A 99 6.37 8.99 17.85
CA ALA A 99 7.31 7.87 17.94
C ALA A 99 7.04 6.81 16.86
N LYS A 100 5.77 6.53 16.55
CA LYS A 100 5.38 5.64 15.43
C LYS A 100 5.92 6.16 14.11
N VAL A 101 5.73 7.46 13.85
CA VAL A 101 6.23 8.15 12.66
C VAL A 101 7.76 8.07 12.60
N ALA A 102 8.47 8.41 13.67
CA ALA A 102 9.92 8.39 13.70
C ALA A 102 10.49 6.98 13.45
N ILE A 103 9.92 5.95 14.08
CA ILE A 103 10.34 4.55 13.87
C ILE A 103 10.09 4.13 12.42
N TYR A 104 8.93 4.47 11.85
CA TYR A 104 8.62 4.17 10.46
C TYR A 104 9.58 4.87 9.48
N ILE A 105 9.82 6.17 9.65
CA ILE A 105 10.74 6.91 8.77
C ILE A 105 12.17 6.40 8.90
N ALA A 106 12.65 6.15 10.13
CA ALA A 106 13.99 5.62 10.37
C ALA A 106 14.16 4.25 9.70
N ASP A 107 13.17 3.37 9.82
CA ASP A 107 13.14 2.06 9.18
C ASP A 107 13.24 2.16 7.65
N GLN A 108 12.41 2.99 7.00
CA GLN A 108 12.45 3.16 5.55
C GLN A 108 13.77 3.81 5.09
N VAL A 109 14.25 4.86 5.77
CA VAL A 109 15.50 5.54 5.42
C VAL A 109 16.69 4.59 5.56
N LEU A 110 16.75 3.79 6.62
CA LEU A 110 17.88 2.89 6.86
C LEU A 110 17.99 1.79 5.78
N HIS A 111 16.86 1.19 5.37
CA HIS A 111 16.84 0.24 4.25
C HIS A 111 17.27 0.90 2.94
N LEU A 112 16.72 2.07 2.62
CA LEU A 112 17.05 2.79 1.38
C LEU A 112 18.52 3.19 1.32
N VAL A 113 19.04 3.78 2.40
CA VAL A 113 20.46 4.15 2.49
C VAL A 113 21.34 2.93 2.35
N ALA A 114 21.00 1.80 2.99
CA ALA A 114 21.77 0.57 2.85
C ALA A 114 21.79 0.05 1.41
N ILE A 115 20.62 -0.02 0.74
CA ILE A 115 20.52 -0.45 -0.65
C ILE A 115 21.34 0.46 -1.57
N LEU A 116 21.25 1.77 -1.39
CA LEU A 116 22.02 2.74 -2.18
C LEU A 116 23.52 2.62 -1.91
N LEU A 117 23.93 2.50 -0.65
CA LEU A 117 25.34 2.36 -0.27
C LEU A 117 25.95 1.09 -0.87
N ILE A 118 25.25 -0.03 -0.78
CA ILE A 118 25.71 -1.32 -1.29
C ILE A 118 25.73 -1.30 -2.82
N GLY A 119 24.62 -0.91 -3.45
CA GLY A 119 24.42 -1.01 -4.90
C GLY A 119 25.11 0.08 -5.72
N GLN A 120 25.25 1.30 -5.21
CA GLN A 120 25.90 2.41 -5.94
C GLN A 120 27.37 2.59 -5.59
N TRP A 121 27.79 2.25 -4.36
CA TRP A 121 29.13 2.58 -3.87
C TRP A 121 29.98 1.34 -3.58
N LEU A 122 29.63 0.52 -2.59
CA LEU A 122 30.49 -0.58 -2.13
C LEU A 122 30.71 -1.68 -3.19
N PHE A 123 29.67 -2.03 -3.93
CA PHE A 123 29.71 -3.08 -4.97
C PHE A 123 29.36 -2.53 -6.36
N SER A 124 29.69 -1.26 -6.61
CA SER A 124 29.27 -0.54 -7.83
C SER A 124 29.61 -1.29 -9.12
N ASP A 125 30.83 -1.85 -9.22
CA ASP A 125 31.30 -2.52 -10.43
C ASP A 125 30.53 -3.79 -10.73
N VAL A 126 30.32 -4.64 -9.72
CA VAL A 126 29.54 -5.89 -9.84
C VAL A 126 28.07 -5.58 -10.16
N CYS A 127 27.49 -4.59 -9.48
CA CYS A 127 26.08 -4.19 -9.69
C CYS A 127 25.85 -3.52 -11.06
N ARG A 128 26.85 -2.83 -11.62
CA ARG A 128 26.78 -2.26 -12.98
C ARG A 128 26.95 -3.31 -14.07
N ALA A 129 27.68 -4.39 -13.80
CA ALA A 129 27.83 -5.50 -14.74
C ALA A 129 26.55 -6.33 -14.90
N PHE A 130 25.63 -6.25 -13.93
CA PHE A 130 24.33 -6.92 -14.01
C PHE A 130 23.42 -6.32 -15.10
N ASN A 131 22.89 -7.19 -15.95
CA ASN A 131 22.07 -6.85 -17.10
C ASN A 131 20.81 -7.74 -17.18
N LEU A 132 19.65 -7.15 -17.44
CA LEU A 132 18.38 -7.88 -17.62
C LEU A 132 18.12 -8.34 -19.06
N GLY A 133 19.10 -8.16 -19.94
CA GLY A 133 18.96 -8.32 -21.38
C GLY A 133 18.12 -7.22 -22.01
N SER A 134 17.70 -7.43 -23.26
CA SER A 134 16.87 -6.50 -24.01
C SER A 134 15.39 -6.50 -23.61
N PHE A 135 14.96 -7.42 -22.74
CA PHE A 135 13.56 -7.60 -22.36
C PHE A 135 13.04 -6.52 -21.40
N LEU A 136 13.89 -6.02 -20.49
CA LEU A 136 13.53 -4.98 -19.52
C LEU A 136 14.46 -3.78 -19.69
N THR A 137 13.94 -2.72 -20.29
CA THR A 137 14.68 -1.46 -20.39
C THR A 137 14.70 -0.74 -19.04
N ARG A 138 15.68 0.15 -18.86
CA ARG A 138 15.77 1.03 -17.69
C ARG A 138 14.50 1.86 -17.48
N GLU A 139 13.88 2.31 -18.56
CA GLU A 139 12.62 3.06 -18.48
C GLU A 139 11.50 2.19 -17.91
N MET A 140 11.39 0.94 -18.34
CA MET A 140 10.42 -0.01 -17.79
C MET A 140 10.67 -0.25 -16.30
N LEU A 141 11.92 -0.39 -15.86
CA LEU A 141 12.24 -0.56 -14.44
C LEU A 141 11.83 0.66 -13.60
N ASN A 142 12.09 1.87 -14.10
CA ASN A 142 11.67 3.10 -13.43
C ASN A 142 10.13 3.18 -13.31
N TRP A 143 9.41 2.76 -14.35
CA TRP A 143 7.95 2.66 -14.32
C TRP A 143 7.46 1.62 -13.32
N VAL A 144 8.08 0.44 -13.29
CA VAL A 144 7.75 -0.61 -12.31
C VAL A 144 7.99 -0.10 -10.89
N LEU A 145 9.14 0.52 -10.62
CA LEU A 145 9.44 1.10 -9.32
C LEU A 145 8.44 2.20 -8.95
N LEU A 146 8.06 3.07 -9.90
CA LEU A 146 7.05 4.10 -9.67
C LEU A 146 5.71 3.47 -9.25
N LEU A 147 5.23 2.47 -10.00
CA LEU A 147 3.97 1.77 -9.71
C LEU A 147 4.01 1.07 -8.34
N VAL A 148 5.14 0.45 -8.00
CA VAL A 148 5.37 -0.16 -6.68
C VAL A 148 5.29 0.90 -5.57
N LEU A 149 5.91 2.07 -5.74
CA LEU A 149 5.90 3.13 -4.74
C LEU A 149 4.52 3.77 -4.55
N ILE A 150 3.79 4.06 -5.63
CA ILE A 150 2.49 4.74 -5.56
C ILE A 150 1.34 3.81 -5.16
N GLY A 151 1.57 2.51 -5.03
CA GLY A 151 0.58 1.55 -4.58
C GLY A 151 0.40 1.53 -3.05
N LYS A 152 0.64 0.36 -2.44
CA LYS A 152 0.54 0.16 -0.99
C LYS A 152 1.48 1.06 -0.16
N PRO A 153 2.75 1.32 -0.55
CA PRO A 153 3.64 2.18 0.24
C PRO A 153 3.07 3.59 0.45
N ALA A 154 2.47 4.19 -0.57
CA ALA A 154 1.78 5.48 -0.47
C ALA A 154 0.60 5.44 0.54
N ASN A 155 -0.19 4.36 0.53
CA ASN A 155 -1.31 4.20 1.48
C ASN A 155 -0.83 4.01 2.92
N VAL A 156 0.19 3.18 3.13
CA VAL A 156 0.74 2.92 4.48
C VAL A 156 1.43 4.15 5.03
N SER A 157 2.26 4.83 4.23
CA SER A 157 2.92 6.07 4.63
C SER A 157 1.90 7.15 5.04
N PHE A 158 0.82 7.33 4.27
CA PHE A 158 -0.27 8.24 4.64
C PHE A 158 -0.90 7.87 5.99
N LYS A 159 -1.27 6.60 6.19
CA LYS A 159 -1.87 6.11 7.44
C LYS A 159 -0.96 6.32 8.65
N VAL A 160 0.35 6.11 8.49
CA VAL A 160 1.31 6.28 9.59
C VAL A 160 1.56 7.76 9.89
N LEU A 161 1.74 8.61 8.87
CA LEU A 161 2.04 10.03 9.05
C LEU A 161 0.85 10.81 9.59
N PHE A 162 -0.34 10.56 9.03
CA PHE A 162 -1.55 11.36 9.30
C PHE A 162 -2.60 10.59 10.10
N GLY A 163 -2.25 9.45 10.70
CA GLY A 163 -3.14 8.64 11.53
C GLY A 163 -3.88 9.42 12.64
N LYS A 164 -3.29 10.49 13.18
CA LYS A 164 -3.93 11.38 14.16
C LYS A 164 -5.17 12.09 13.61
N TYR A 165 -5.24 12.32 12.31
CA TYR A 165 -6.33 13.03 11.64
C TYR A 165 -7.39 12.09 11.08
N GLN A 166 -7.25 10.76 11.25
CA GLN A 166 -8.20 9.80 10.71
C GLN A 166 -9.61 10.10 11.21
N TYR A 167 -10.50 10.33 10.26
CA TYR A 167 -11.93 10.37 10.51
C TYR A 167 -12.43 8.94 10.79
N LYS A 168 -13.11 8.77 11.92
CA LYS A 168 -13.89 7.57 12.22
C LYS A 168 -15.34 7.93 11.95
N GLU A 169 -15.92 7.31 10.94
CA GLU A 169 -17.36 7.37 10.74
C GLU A 169 -18.01 6.80 12.01
N PHE A 170 -18.88 7.56 12.66
CA PHE A 170 -19.73 7.00 13.69
C PHE A 170 -20.66 6.03 12.97
N GLU A 171 -20.43 4.73 13.12
CA GLU A 171 -21.50 3.76 12.88
C GLU A 171 -22.58 4.08 13.90
N GLU A 172 -23.69 4.67 13.46
CA GLU A 172 -24.88 4.73 14.31
C GLU A 172 -25.19 3.28 14.73
N PRO A 173 -25.40 3.01 16.04
CA PRO A 173 -25.83 1.70 16.46
C PRO A 173 -27.09 1.38 15.65
N ARG A 174 -27.11 0.20 15.02
CA ARG A 174 -28.29 -0.29 14.31
C ARG A 174 -29.49 -0.02 15.22
N LYS A 175 -30.44 0.78 14.76
CA LYS A 175 -31.79 0.70 15.30
C LYS A 175 -32.28 -0.67 14.87
N ASP A 176 -31.98 -1.67 15.68
CA ASP A 176 -32.72 -2.92 15.64
C ASP A 176 -34.17 -2.50 15.80
N SER A 177 -34.94 -2.78 14.75
CA SER A 177 -36.37 -2.51 14.70
C SER A 177 -37.02 -3.01 15.99
N ASP A 178 -37.77 -2.14 16.65
CA ASP A 178 -38.63 -2.48 17.77
C ASP A 178 -39.44 -3.75 17.47
N ASN A 179 -39.04 -4.86 18.09
CA ASN A 179 -39.88 -5.94 18.58
C ASN A 179 -38.97 -7.02 19.16
N ASP A 180 -38.72 -6.97 20.47
CA ASP A 180 -39.45 -7.84 21.38
C ASP A 180 -39.00 -7.56 22.82
N LYS A 181 -39.98 -7.55 23.70
CA LYS A 181 -39.81 -7.38 25.13
C LYS A 181 -39.06 -8.57 25.72
N GLU A 182 -38.41 -8.26 26.84
CA GLU A 182 -38.12 -9.13 27.98
C GLU A 182 -36.79 -9.89 28.06
N THR A 183 -36.15 -9.61 29.20
CA THR A 183 -35.29 -10.44 30.07
C THR A 183 -33.78 -10.47 29.84
N GLU A 184 -33.10 -9.89 30.83
CA GLU A 184 -31.72 -10.18 31.22
C GLU A 184 -31.46 -11.69 31.29
N HIS A 185 -30.48 -12.18 30.54
CA HIS A 185 -29.47 -13.10 31.07
C HIS A 185 -28.28 -13.24 30.11
N ASP A 186 -27.09 -12.97 30.65
CA ASP A 186 -25.78 -13.54 30.34
C ASP A 186 -25.65 -14.47 29.12
N ALA A 187 -24.83 -14.10 28.12
CA ALA A 187 -24.00 -15.06 27.37
C ALA A 187 -23.05 -14.39 26.35
N THR A 188 -21.74 -14.52 26.61
CA THR A 188 -20.66 -14.86 25.67
C THR A 188 -20.74 -14.42 24.18
N ILE A 189 -19.80 -13.54 23.82
CA ILE A 189 -19.40 -13.22 22.44
C ILE A 189 -18.92 -14.51 21.73
N LYS A 190 -19.67 -14.95 20.70
CA LYS A 190 -19.17 -15.87 19.68
C LYS A 190 -19.04 -15.16 18.34
N LEU A 191 -17.79 -15.03 17.91
CA LEU A 191 -17.42 -14.84 16.50
C LEU A 191 -17.84 -16.09 15.73
N SER A 192 -18.62 -15.94 14.65
CA SER A 192 -18.80 -17.02 13.67
C SER A 192 -18.14 -16.65 12.34
N GLU A 193 -17.15 -17.45 12.00
CA GLU A 193 -16.57 -17.59 10.68
C GLU A 193 -17.59 -18.21 9.71
N SER A 194 -17.43 -17.83 8.43
CA SER A 194 -17.68 -18.60 7.21
C SER A 194 -18.94 -19.49 7.12
N THR A 195 -19.75 -19.29 6.09
CA THR A 195 -20.22 -20.42 5.27
C THR A 195 -20.50 -19.97 3.85
N VAL A 196 -19.70 -20.50 2.92
CA VAL A 196 -19.99 -20.61 1.50
C VAL A 196 -20.99 -21.76 1.33
N GLY A 197 -22.13 -21.50 0.68
CA GLY A 197 -23.12 -22.53 0.33
C GLY A 197 -23.70 -22.27 -1.07
N ARG A 198 -23.58 -23.26 -1.95
CA ARG A 198 -24.02 -23.29 -3.35
C ARG A 198 -25.52 -23.61 -3.48
N MET A 199 -26.07 -23.26 -4.66
CA MET A 199 -27.29 -23.80 -5.34
C MET A 199 -28.63 -23.46 -4.65
N ALA A 200 -29.75 -23.22 -5.33
CA ALA A 200 -30.26 -23.78 -6.59
C ALA A 200 -31.26 -22.83 -7.29
N VAL A 201 -31.43 -23.12 -8.59
CA VAL A 201 -32.38 -22.54 -9.55
C VAL A 201 -33.82 -22.92 -9.20
N GLY A 202 -34.75 -21.98 -9.38
CA GLY A 202 -36.20 -22.21 -9.35
C GLY A 202 -36.97 -20.93 -9.65
N VAL A 203 -37.32 -20.73 -10.93
CA VAL A 203 -38.21 -19.67 -11.43
C VAL A 203 -39.64 -20.21 -11.36
N ASP A 204 -40.57 -19.47 -10.74
CA ASP A 204 -42.00 -19.55 -11.07
C ASP A 204 -42.45 -18.17 -11.60
N PRO A 205 -42.88 -18.08 -12.88
CA PRO A 205 -43.30 -16.86 -13.53
C PRO A 205 -44.82 -16.71 -13.46
N SER A 206 -45.36 -16.19 -12.38
CA SER A 206 -46.70 -15.59 -12.42
C SER A 206 -46.90 -14.62 -11.26
N LEU A 207 -47.66 -13.54 -11.54
CA LEU A 207 -48.04 -12.44 -10.64
C LEU A 207 -47.18 -11.17 -10.73
N ALA A 208 -47.33 -10.47 -11.85
CA ALA A 208 -47.50 -9.01 -11.89
C ALA A 208 -48.84 -8.75 -12.62
N PRO A 209 -49.49 -7.55 -12.55
CA PRO A 209 -49.01 -6.24 -12.07
C PRO A 209 -49.99 -5.61 -11.03
N THR A 210 -49.67 -4.53 -10.29
CA THR A 210 -49.84 -3.13 -10.75
C THR A 210 -49.21 -2.12 -9.78
N GLU A 211 -48.54 -1.13 -10.38
CA GLU A 211 -48.34 0.28 -9.98
C GLU A 211 -48.32 0.65 -8.49
N LYS A 212 -47.13 1.02 -8.00
CA LYS A 212 -46.92 2.29 -7.31
C LYS A 212 -45.55 2.87 -7.65
N GLU A 213 -45.59 3.77 -8.62
CA GLU A 213 -44.56 4.73 -8.98
C GLU A 213 -44.34 5.66 -7.78
N THR A 214 -43.53 5.23 -6.80
CA THR A 214 -43.05 6.06 -5.66
C THR A 214 -41.89 5.42 -4.88
N ALA A 215 -41.29 4.33 -5.37
CA ALA A 215 -40.23 3.58 -4.67
C ALA A 215 -38.81 3.76 -5.27
N ALA A 216 -38.64 4.70 -6.20
CA ALA A 216 -37.35 4.94 -6.87
C ALA A 216 -36.45 5.98 -6.16
N ASP A 217 -36.98 6.74 -5.19
CA ASP A 217 -36.24 7.82 -4.53
C ASP A 217 -35.64 7.41 -3.17
N GLU A 218 -36.20 6.38 -2.51
CA GLU A 218 -35.70 5.88 -1.21
C GLU A 218 -34.63 4.79 -1.32
N THR A 219 -34.33 4.27 -2.52
CA THR A 219 -33.33 3.19 -2.71
C THR A 219 -31.90 3.68 -2.90
N LEU A 220 -31.67 4.99 -3.01
CA LEU A 220 -30.34 5.60 -3.17
C LEU A 220 -29.64 5.92 -1.84
N GLU A 221 -30.35 5.89 -0.72
CA GLU A 221 -29.85 6.42 0.56
C GLU A 221 -29.16 5.39 1.46
N ASN A 222 -29.04 4.13 1.03
CA ASN A 222 -28.38 3.09 1.82
C ASN A 222 -27.28 2.33 1.06
N LEU A 223 -26.54 3.05 0.22
CA LEU A 223 -25.29 2.55 -0.35
C LEU A 223 -24.22 2.50 0.75
N GLN A 224 -24.25 1.44 1.56
CA GLN A 224 -23.15 1.10 2.45
C GLN A 224 -21.85 1.09 1.65
N THR A 225 -20.87 1.88 2.09
CA THR A 225 -19.61 1.96 1.36
C THR A 225 -18.91 0.61 1.40
N VAL A 226 -18.52 0.10 0.23
CA VAL A 226 -17.80 -1.18 0.16
C VAL A 226 -16.46 -1.03 0.85
N ALA A 227 -16.16 -1.95 1.78
CA ALA A 227 -14.90 -1.98 2.50
C ALA A 227 -13.72 -1.94 1.52
N GLY A 228 -12.83 -0.95 1.69
CA GLY A 228 -11.65 -0.78 0.84
C GLY A 228 -11.85 0.05 -0.44
N ALA A 229 -13.08 0.48 -0.78
CA ALA A 229 -13.35 1.30 -1.97
C ALA A 229 -12.49 2.57 -2.02
N GLY A 230 -12.32 3.27 -0.88
CA GLY A 230 -11.47 4.46 -0.80
C GLY A 230 -9.99 4.20 -1.13
N ALA A 231 -9.46 3.03 -0.77
CA ALA A 231 -8.08 2.65 -1.10
C ALA A 231 -7.91 2.35 -2.59
N ILE A 232 -8.92 1.72 -3.22
CA ILE A 232 -8.96 1.46 -4.66
C ILE A 232 -9.02 2.79 -5.43
N ILE A 233 -9.93 3.69 -5.04
CA ILE A 233 -10.06 5.03 -5.64
C ILE A 233 -8.72 5.78 -5.55
N GLY A 234 -8.09 5.81 -4.37
CA GLY A 234 -6.79 6.47 -4.21
C GLY A 234 -5.68 5.86 -5.07
N ASN A 235 -5.63 4.54 -5.22
CA ASN A 235 -4.68 3.90 -6.13
C ASN A 235 -4.94 4.30 -7.60
N MET A 236 -6.20 4.31 -8.02
CA MET A 236 -6.59 4.69 -9.38
C MET A 236 -6.21 6.13 -9.70
N GLU A 237 -6.49 7.08 -8.79
CA GLU A 237 -6.11 8.49 -8.94
C GLU A 237 -4.61 8.67 -9.14
N ARG A 238 -3.79 7.93 -8.38
CA ARG A 238 -2.33 8.02 -8.49
C ARG A 238 -1.80 7.44 -9.79
N ILE A 239 -2.36 6.31 -10.24
CA ILE A 239 -2.00 5.71 -11.53
C ILE A 239 -2.37 6.66 -12.68
N LEU A 240 -3.59 7.21 -12.67
CA LEU A 240 -4.02 8.19 -13.66
C LEU A 240 -3.16 9.46 -13.64
N SER A 241 -2.82 9.94 -12.45
CA SER A 241 -1.91 11.09 -12.30
C SER A 241 -0.55 10.81 -12.93
N ALA A 242 0.05 9.64 -12.67
CA ALA A 242 1.32 9.26 -13.27
C ALA A 242 1.27 9.15 -14.81
N ILE A 243 0.17 8.61 -15.36
CA ILE A 243 -0.06 8.54 -16.81
C ILE A 243 -0.15 9.95 -17.41
N PHE A 244 -0.96 10.83 -16.81
CA PHE A 244 -1.11 12.21 -17.28
C PHE A 244 0.18 13.02 -17.17
N MET A 245 0.99 12.80 -16.13
CA MET A 245 2.32 13.41 -16.04
C MET A 245 3.22 12.95 -17.20
N ALA A 246 3.22 11.66 -17.55
CA ALA A 246 4.03 11.14 -18.64
C ALA A 246 3.61 11.62 -20.03
N THR A 247 2.32 11.85 -20.24
CA THR A 247 1.77 12.40 -21.49
C THR A 247 1.75 13.93 -21.51
N GLY A 248 2.23 14.60 -20.45
CA GLY A 248 2.28 16.06 -20.33
C GLY A 248 0.92 16.72 -20.06
N GLN A 249 -0.10 15.96 -19.69
CA GLN A 249 -1.47 16.41 -19.46
C GLN A 249 -1.71 16.84 -18.00
N TRP A 250 -0.93 17.80 -17.51
CA TRP A 250 -0.99 18.27 -16.12
C TRP A 250 -2.37 18.80 -15.70
N ALA A 251 -3.08 19.45 -16.62
CA ALA A 251 -4.43 19.97 -16.36
C ALA A 251 -5.44 18.84 -16.05
N ALA A 252 -5.31 17.67 -16.67
CA ALA A 252 -6.21 16.55 -16.46
C ALA A 252 -6.12 15.97 -15.03
N ILE A 253 -4.96 16.11 -14.38
CA ILE A 253 -4.78 15.79 -12.96
C ILE A 253 -5.70 16.66 -12.11
N GLY A 254 -5.70 17.98 -12.36
CA GLY A 254 -6.60 18.92 -11.67
C GLY A 254 -8.08 18.57 -11.84
N VAL A 255 -8.49 18.14 -13.04
CA VAL A 255 -9.87 17.70 -13.31
C VAL A 255 -10.27 16.49 -12.45
N ILE A 256 -9.41 15.48 -12.31
CA ILE A 256 -9.67 14.32 -11.45
C ILE A 256 -9.95 14.75 -10.02
N PHE A 257 -9.10 15.62 -9.45
CA PHE A 257 -9.23 16.04 -8.05
C PHE A 257 -10.40 17.00 -7.82
N THR A 258 -10.73 17.84 -8.81
CA THR A 258 -11.95 18.65 -8.78
C THR A 258 -13.19 17.75 -8.80
N ALA A 259 -13.26 16.78 -9.70
CA ALA A 259 -14.38 15.82 -9.75
C ALA A 259 -14.52 15.06 -8.43
N LYS A 260 -13.40 14.60 -7.86
CA LYS A 260 -13.35 13.95 -6.55
C LYS A 260 -13.88 14.86 -5.43
N SER A 261 -13.57 16.15 -5.47
CA SER A 261 -13.98 17.12 -4.45
C SER A 261 -15.47 17.44 -4.56
N ILE A 262 -15.99 17.58 -5.79
CA ILE A 262 -17.42 17.75 -6.05
C ILE A 262 -18.23 16.55 -5.55
N ALA A 263 -17.76 15.33 -5.82
CA ALA A 263 -18.42 14.10 -5.37
C ALA A 263 -18.49 13.95 -3.83
N ARG A 264 -17.66 14.69 -3.08
CA ARG A 264 -17.61 14.65 -1.61
C ARG A 264 -18.02 15.96 -0.96
N PHE A 265 -18.50 16.94 -1.73
CA PHE A 265 -18.76 18.30 -1.26
C PHE A 265 -19.73 18.35 -0.07
N LYS A 266 -20.90 17.71 -0.17
CA LYS A 266 -21.89 17.67 0.92
C LYS A 266 -21.31 17.12 2.23
N GLN A 267 -20.59 15.99 2.16
CA GLN A 267 -19.97 15.36 3.33
C GLN A 267 -18.87 16.24 3.96
N MET A 268 -18.14 17.00 3.13
CA MET A 268 -17.12 17.93 3.60
C MET A 268 -17.72 19.18 4.25
N GLU A 269 -18.88 19.63 3.77
CA GLU A 269 -19.63 20.76 4.33
C GLU A 269 -20.22 20.40 5.70
N GLU A 270 -20.78 19.20 5.84
CA GLU A 270 -21.40 18.72 7.08
C GLU A 270 -20.38 18.34 8.15
N ASN A 271 -19.18 17.90 7.75
CA ASN A 271 -18.19 17.36 8.69
C ASN A 271 -16.79 17.93 8.48
N LYS A 272 -16.42 18.88 9.36
CA LYS A 272 -15.09 19.53 9.35
C LYS A 272 -13.93 18.54 9.49
N GLN A 273 -14.06 17.54 10.36
CA GLN A 273 -12.98 16.56 10.59
C GLN A 273 -12.76 15.68 9.35
N PHE A 274 -13.85 15.27 8.69
CA PHE A 274 -13.79 14.58 7.41
C PHE A 274 -13.14 15.45 6.33
N ALA A 275 -13.53 16.73 6.23
CA ALA A 275 -12.94 17.66 5.26
C ALA A 275 -11.43 17.83 5.45
N GLU A 276 -10.96 18.01 6.69
CA GLU A 276 -9.54 18.10 7.00
C GLU A 276 -8.78 16.82 6.61
N TYR A 277 -9.30 15.66 6.98
CA TYR A 277 -8.69 14.36 6.63
C TYR A 277 -8.63 14.15 5.11
N TYR A 278 -9.72 14.47 4.42
CA TYR A 278 -9.84 14.34 2.97
C TYR A 278 -8.83 15.25 2.23
N LEU A 279 -8.74 16.52 2.65
CA LEU A 279 -7.83 17.50 2.04
C LEU A 279 -6.37 17.10 2.24
N ILE A 280 -5.99 16.73 3.47
CA ILE A 280 -4.63 16.26 3.78
C ILE A 280 -4.29 15.02 2.95
N GLY A 281 -5.22 14.06 2.85
CA GLY A 281 -5.04 12.85 2.05
C GLY A 281 -4.85 13.12 0.57
N THR A 282 -5.66 13.99 0.00
CA THR A 282 -5.58 14.34 -1.41
C THR A 282 -4.29 15.09 -1.74
N LEU A 283 -3.93 16.11 -0.94
CA LEU A 283 -2.69 16.87 -1.14
C LEU A 283 -1.44 15.99 -0.97
N TYR A 284 -1.41 15.13 0.06
CA TYR A 284 -0.31 14.18 0.25
C TYR A 284 -0.19 13.22 -0.94
N SER A 285 -1.30 12.66 -1.41
CA SER A 285 -1.32 11.70 -2.52
C SER A 285 -0.74 12.31 -3.80
N ILE A 286 -1.14 13.53 -4.14
CA ILE A 286 -0.61 14.26 -5.32
C ILE A 286 0.88 14.53 -5.14
N LEU A 287 1.27 15.09 -4.00
CA LEU A 287 2.68 15.42 -3.73
C LEU A 287 3.56 14.17 -3.81
N TYR A 288 3.11 13.05 -3.26
CA TYR A 288 3.83 11.78 -3.30
C TYR A 288 4.06 11.30 -4.72
N VAL A 289 3.02 11.30 -5.58
CA VAL A 289 3.15 10.89 -6.98
C VAL A 289 4.07 11.83 -7.75
N VAL A 290 3.92 13.14 -7.55
CA VAL A 290 4.75 14.15 -8.23
C VAL A 290 6.22 13.94 -7.91
N VAL A 291 6.57 13.82 -6.62
CA VAL A 291 7.94 13.59 -6.18
C VAL A 291 8.49 12.27 -6.73
N ALA A 292 7.74 11.18 -6.60
CA ALA A 292 8.17 9.86 -7.09
C ALA A 292 8.38 9.86 -8.61
N PHE A 293 7.47 10.48 -9.37
CA PHE A 293 7.57 10.57 -10.82
C PHE A 293 8.78 11.40 -11.26
N PHE A 294 9.02 12.56 -10.64
CA PHE A 294 10.20 13.37 -11.00
C PHE A 294 11.51 12.64 -10.68
N LEU A 295 11.62 12.04 -9.50
CA LEU A 295 12.81 11.29 -9.09
C LEU A 295 13.15 10.12 -10.02
N LEU A 296 12.13 9.44 -10.57
CA LEU A 296 12.33 8.23 -11.37
C LEU A 296 12.31 8.48 -12.88
N ILE A 297 11.49 9.42 -13.36
CA ILE A 297 11.17 9.61 -14.78
C ILE A 297 11.46 11.04 -15.23
N GLY A 298 10.99 12.05 -14.47
CA GLY A 298 10.92 13.44 -14.92
C GLY A 298 12.25 14.14 -15.21
N PHE A 299 13.37 13.70 -14.64
CA PHE A 299 14.70 14.32 -14.88
C PHE A 299 15.45 13.76 -16.10
N ARG A 300 14.86 12.86 -16.88
CA ARG A 300 15.58 12.10 -17.94
C ARG A 300 15.05 12.29 -19.36
N LYS A 301 14.21 13.30 -19.60
CA LYS A 301 13.89 13.79 -20.95
C LYS A 301 14.79 14.97 -21.30
#